data_AF-H0EGT2-F1
#
_entry.id   AF-H0EGT2-F1
#
_cell.length_a   1.000
_cell.length_b   1.000
_cell.length_c   1.000
_cell.angle_alpha   90.00
_cell.angle_beta   90.00
_cell.angle_gamma   90.00
#
_symmetry.space_group_name_H-M   'P 1'
#
loop_
_entity.id
_entity.type
_entity.pdbx_description
1 polymer ?
#
loop_
_entity_poly.entity_id
_entity_poly.type
_entity_poly.pdbx_seq_one_letter_code
_entity_poly.pdbx_strand_id
1 'polypeptide(L)'
;MPPTNALDLPLLRQKPSYETLVNSLEALTIAPSTWSESEISALAEEDAAGIPRYLTSILSNAFDWLQDQTSEKSHGLLAEEQKEVLWNLASQRMTERCGRSAQGEITRTWRIAANGDHPDMDLVIREPPLTGDTLGFKTWGTAWAIAQKLTYLKTELFQHLLREPTYVNFTNENGETFTQIKRRDSLERPQILELGSGTGLLGLAAAAIWSADVIVTDLEIIQENLGYNCFQNMNIIESRGGYCAPGVLDWTDLENSEVTVADNDDKFELIMVSDPLYDSHHPALVANAIRHFIKVDEDEKGTFFNSATLQAG
;
A
#
# COMPACT_ATOMS: atom_id res chain seq x y z
N MET A 1 18.03 0.64 -23.06
CA MET A 1 18.06 1.28 -21.73
C MET A 1 17.13 2.48 -21.79
N PRO A 2 16.38 2.79 -20.73
CA PRO A 2 15.63 4.04 -20.66
C PRO A 2 16.61 5.22 -20.80
N PRO A 3 16.20 6.34 -21.44
CA PRO A 3 17.05 7.51 -21.60
C PRO A 3 17.34 8.10 -20.22
N THR A 4 18.62 8.12 -19.83
CA THR A 4 19.07 8.73 -18.56
C THR A 4 19.49 10.19 -18.74
N ASN A 5 19.62 10.66 -19.99
CA ASN A 5 20.02 12.01 -20.32
C ASN A 5 19.01 12.71 -21.24
N ALA A 6 18.78 14.02 -21.02
CA ALA A 6 17.87 14.79 -21.86
C ALA A 6 18.31 14.93 -23.33
N LEU A 7 19.60 14.70 -23.63
CA LEU A 7 20.13 14.68 -25.00
C LEU A 7 19.63 13.50 -25.83
N ASP A 8 19.15 12.43 -25.19
CA ASP A 8 18.59 11.26 -25.85
C ASP A 8 17.11 11.47 -26.26
N LEU A 9 16.50 12.57 -25.81
CA LEU A 9 15.09 12.89 -26.02
C LEU A 9 14.88 13.69 -27.32
N PRO A 10 13.73 13.52 -28.00
CA PRO A 10 13.49 14.15 -29.29
C PRO A 10 13.36 15.67 -29.15
N LEU A 11 14.07 16.40 -30.02
CA LEU A 11 14.02 17.87 -30.03
C LEU A 11 12.71 18.37 -30.64
N LEU A 12 11.88 19.07 -29.87
CA LEU A 12 10.56 19.54 -30.34
C LEU A 12 10.61 20.42 -31.60
N ARG A 13 11.70 21.18 -31.79
CA ARG A 13 11.92 21.99 -33.01
C ARG A 13 11.99 21.14 -34.30
N GLN A 14 12.28 19.85 -34.18
CA GLN A 14 12.32 18.90 -35.30
C GLN A 14 10.95 18.29 -35.61
N LYS A 15 9.89 18.69 -34.88
CA LYS A 15 8.51 18.23 -35.09
C LYS A 15 8.39 16.69 -35.07
N PRO A 16 8.81 16.03 -33.97
CA PRO A 16 8.74 14.57 -33.83
C PRO A 16 7.30 14.05 -33.95
N SER A 17 7.12 12.81 -34.38
CA SER A 17 5.78 12.20 -34.45
C SER A 17 5.16 12.00 -33.07
N TYR A 18 3.83 11.91 -33.02
CA TYR A 18 3.10 11.57 -31.80
C TYR A 18 3.65 10.31 -31.12
N GLU A 19 3.83 9.23 -31.88
CA GLU A 19 4.39 7.96 -31.38
C GLU A 19 5.79 8.12 -30.80
N THR A 20 6.65 8.93 -31.43
CA THR A 20 8.00 9.20 -30.91
C THR A 20 7.95 9.88 -29.55
N LEU A 21 7.03 10.85 -29.39
CA LEU A 21 6.84 11.57 -28.14
C LEU A 21 6.27 10.68 -27.03
N VAL A 22 5.24 9.88 -27.34
CA VAL A 22 4.66 8.92 -26.39
C VAL A 22 5.72 7.93 -25.93
N ASN A 23 6.43 7.27 -26.84
CA ASN A 23 7.49 6.32 -26.50
C ASN A 23 8.59 6.96 -25.64
N SER A 24 8.93 8.23 -25.92
CA SER A 24 9.93 8.96 -25.12
C SER A 24 9.43 9.26 -23.72
N LEU A 25 8.17 9.68 -23.56
CA LEU A 25 7.56 9.96 -22.26
C LEU A 25 7.34 8.66 -21.46
N GLU A 26 6.97 7.56 -22.11
CA GLU A 26 6.87 6.24 -21.48
C GLU A 26 8.23 5.73 -21.02
N ALA A 27 9.29 5.96 -21.80
CA ALA A 27 10.65 5.57 -21.42
C ALA A 27 11.19 6.37 -20.21
N LEU A 28 10.61 7.53 -19.90
CA LEU A 28 10.92 8.34 -18.71
C LEU A 28 10.08 7.94 -17.47
N THR A 29 9.27 6.89 -17.53
CA THR A 29 8.46 6.43 -16.40
C THR A 29 9.35 6.01 -15.25
N ILE A 30 9.09 6.55 -14.05
CA ILE A 30 9.75 6.11 -12.84
C ILE A 30 8.78 5.21 -12.08
N ALA A 31 9.21 3.98 -11.81
CA ALA A 31 8.47 3.09 -10.91
C ALA A 31 8.39 3.76 -9.52
N PRO A 32 7.22 3.76 -8.87
CA PRO A 32 7.09 4.32 -7.54
C PRO A 32 8.08 3.65 -6.59
N SER A 33 8.93 4.44 -5.92
CA SER A 33 9.91 3.88 -5.01
C SER A 33 9.22 3.08 -3.91
N THR A 34 9.47 1.78 -3.88
CA THR A 34 9.36 1.01 -2.65
C THR A 34 10.61 1.33 -1.84
N TRP A 35 10.59 1.19 -0.51
CA TRP A 35 11.78 1.52 0.31
C TRP A 35 12.91 0.49 0.14
N SER A 36 13.27 0.15 -1.10
CA SER A 36 14.30 -0.80 -1.49
C SER A 36 15.60 -0.07 -1.88
N GLU A 37 16.75 -0.58 -1.43
CA GLU A 37 18.05 0.04 -1.66
C GLU A 37 18.45 0.11 -3.15
N SER A 38 17.90 -0.78 -3.99
CA SER A 38 18.19 -0.83 -5.43
C SER A 38 17.63 0.34 -6.23
N GLU A 39 16.52 0.94 -5.79
CA GLU A 39 15.81 1.98 -6.56
C GLU A 39 16.39 3.40 -6.33
N ILE A 40 16.94 3.65 -5.13
CA ILE A 40 17.61 4.91 -4.78
C ILE A 40 18.85 5.13 -5.67
N SER A 41 19.52 4.04 -6.07
CA SER A 41 20.69 4.09 -6.96
C SER A 41 20.34 4.46 -8.40
N ALA A 42 19.15 4.10 -8.89
CA ALA A 42 18.76 4.33 -10.30
C ALA A 42 18.36 5.79 -10.57
N LEU A 43 17.76 6.47 -9.59
CA LEU A 43 17.41 7.90 -9.68
C LEU A 43 18.62 8.83 -9.59
N ALA A 44 19.72 8.36 -8.99
CA ALA A 44 20.95 9.13 -8.83
C ALA A 44 21.74 9.29 -10.14
N GLU A 45 21.42 8.53 -11.19
CA GLU A 45 22.10 8.55 -12.49
C GLU A 45 21.36 9.36 -13.59
N GLU A 46 20.13 9.84 -13.32
CA GLU A 46 19.37 10.66 -14.29
C GLU A 46 19.85 12.12 -14.34
N ASP A 47 19.75 12.75 -15.51
CA ASP A 47 19.94 14.19 -15.69
C ASP A 47 18.82 14.99 -14.98
N ALA A 48 19.01 15.18 -13.67
CA ALA A 48 18.09 15.83 -12.74
C ALA A 48 17.73 17.28 -13.11
N ALA A 49 18.44 17.90 -14.07
CA ALA A 49 18.14 19.25 -14.53
C ALA A 49 17.62 19.27 -15.98
N GLY A 50 18.10 18.38 -16.85
CA GLY A 50 17.70 18.31 -18.25
C GLY A 50 16.32 17.69 -18.44
N ILE A 51 16.01 16.59 -17.74
CA ILE A 51 14.73 15.88 -17.89
C ILE A 51 13.55 16.78 -17.44
N PRO A 52 13.58 17.43 -16.26
CA PRO A 52 12.49 18.35 -15.88
C PRO A 52 12.31 19.52 -16.84
N ARG A 53 13.41 20.07 -17.42
CA ARG A 53 13.31 21.12 -18.46
C ARG A 53 12.64 20.59 -19.72
N TYR A 54 12.97 19.37 -20.14
CA TYR A 54 12.33 18.74 -21.28
C TYR A 54 10.82 18.55 -21.04
N LEU A 55 10.43 18.01 -19.89
CA LEU A 55 9.02 17.83 -19.51
C LEU A 55 8.26 19.17 -19.47
N THR A 56 8.88 20.21 -18.91
CA THR A 56 8.34 21.58 -18.94
C THR A 56 8.17 22.10 -20.38
N SER A 57 9.09 21.75 -21.28
CA SER A 57 9.00 22.12 -22.69
C SER A 57 7.86 21.42 -23.42
N ILE A 58 7.51 20.18 -23.04
CA ILE A 58 6.33 19.45 -23.53
C ILE A 58 5.05 20.13 -23.05
N LEU A 59 4.96 20.39 -21.74
CA LEU A 59 3.79 21.03 -21.11
C LEU A 59 3.47 22.43 -21.64
N SER A 60 4.49 23.14 -22.15
CA SER A 60 4.34 24.47 -22.73
C SER A 60 4.22 24.49 -24.25
N ASN A 61 4.26 23.33 -24.93
CA ASN A 61 4.20 23.26 -26.38
C ASN A 61 2.75 23.14 -26.90
N ALA A 62 2.46 23.85 -28.00
CA ALA A 62 1.14 23.83 -28.66
C ALA A 62 0.95 22.65 -29.64
N PHE A 63 2.04 21.97 -30.04
CA PHE A 63 2.04 20.82 -30.94
C PHE A 63 1.37 21.05 -32.31
N ASP A 64 1.52 22.24 -32.89
CA ASP A 64 0.85 22.67 -34.14
C ASP A 64 1.17 21.81 -35.38
N TRP A 65 2.13 20.88 -35.29
CA TRP A 65 2.49 19.98 -36.38
C TRP A 65 1.80 18.62 -36.34
N LEU A 66 1.12 18.28 -35.25
CA LEU A 66 0.39 17.02 -35.13
C LEU A 66 -0.84 17.04 -36.04
N GLN A 67 -1.19 15.86 -36.56
CA GLN A 67 -2.30 15.67 -37.49
C GLN A 67 -3.18 14.53 -37.00
N ASP A 68 -4.46 14.56 -37.38
CA ASP A 68 -5.41 13.50 -37.05
C ASP A 68 -4.91 12.16 -37.59
N GLN A 69 -4.79 11.18 -36.70
CA GLN A 69 -4.46 9.82 -37.11
C GLN A 69 -5.77 9.12 -37.45
N THR A 70 -5.97 8.76 -38.72
CA THR A 70 -7.12 7.93 -39.13
C THR A 70 -6.67 6.48 -39.28
N SER A 71 -7.39 5.56 -38.63
CA SER A 71 -7.16 4.12 -38.78
C SER A 71 -8.42 3.49 -39.36
N GLU A 72 -8.28 2.63 -40.36
CA GLU A 72 -9.40 1.86 -40.93
C GLU A 72 -9.99 0.83 -39.94
N LYS A 73 -9.30 0.57 -38.81
CA LYS A 73 -9.65 -0.48 -37.83
C LYS A 73 -9.97 0.02 -36.41
N SER A 74 -9.85 1.33 -36.15
CA SER A 74 -10.13 1.95 -34.85
C SER A 74 -10.65 3.38 -35.07
N HIS A 75 -11.44 3.91 -34.13
CA HIS A 75 -11.60 5.36 -34.03
C HIS A 75 -10.18 5.98 -34.00
N GLY A 76 -9.88 6.78 -35.01
CA GLY A 76 -8.63 7.52 -35.09
C GLY A 76 -8.50 8.54 -33.95
N LEU A 77 -7.27 8.94 -33.61
CA LEU A 77 -7.02 9.94 -32.56
C LEU A 77 -6.90 11.33 -33.19
N LEU A 78 -7.75 12.26 -32.76
CA LEU A 78 -7.69 13.65 -33.21
C LEU A 78 -6.42 14.32 -32.70
N ALA A 79 -5.95 15.36 -33.40
CA ALA A 79 -4.76 16.10 -32.99
C ALA A 79 -4.90 16.73 -31.60
N GLU A 80 -6.08 17.19 -31.21
CA GLU A 80 -6.34 17.72 -29.86
C GLU A 80 -6.29 16.63 -28.78
N GLU A 81 -6.80 15.44 -29.05
CA GLU A 81 -6.73 14.29 -28.13
C GLU A 81 -5.27 13.83 -27.94
N GLN A 82 -4.48 13.84 -29.02
CA GLN A 82 -3.04 13.57 -28.96
C GLN A 82 -2.31 14.56 -28.04
N LYS A 83 -2.67 15.85 -28.09
CA LYS A 83 -2.08 16.89 -27.21
C LYS A 83 -2.39 16.62 -25.75
N GLU A 84 -3.65 16.34 -25.43
CA GLU A 84 -4.07 16.02 -24.07
C GLU A 84 -3.30 14.83 -23.50
N VAL A 85 -3.14 13.76 -24.29
CA VAL A 85 -2.35 12.59 -23.87
C VAL A 85 -0.90 12.98 -23.59
N LEU A 86 -0.26 13.76 -24.47
CA LEU A 86 1.13 14.18 -24.28
C LEU A 86 1.32 15.08 -23.05
N TRP A 87 0.42 16.04 -22.81
CA TRP A 87 0.46 16.88 -21.62
C TRP A 87 0.22 16.07 -20.34
N ASN A 88 -0.73 15.14 -20.35
CA ASN A 88 -1.00 14.27 -19.21
C ASN A 88 0.20 13.38 -18.88
N LEU A 89 0.79 12.73 -19.89
CA LEU A 89 2.00 11.93 -19.72
C LEU A 89 3.15 12.77 -19.18
N ALA A 90 3.42 13.94 -19.75
CA ALA A 90 4.51 14.79 -19.27
C ALA A 90 4.28 15.30 -17.85
N SER A 91 3.03 15.63 -17.49
CA SER A 91 2.66 16.00 -16.12
C SER A 91 2.93 14.84 -15.16
N GLN A 92 2.52 13.62 -15.51
CA GLN A 92 2.78 12.43 -14.70
C GLN A 92 4.29 12.21 -14.48
N ARG A 93 5.10 12.27 -15.55
CA ARG A 93 6.57 12.13 -15.45
C ARG A 93 7.22 13.21 -14.60
N MET A 94 6.65 14.41 -14.59
CA MET A 94 7.11 15.54 -13.76
C MET A 94 6.76 15.29 -12.30
N THR A 95 5.54 14.85 -12.02
CA THR A 95 5.03 14.55 -10.68
C THR A 95 5.76 13.35 -10.04
N GLU A 96 6.10 12.32 -10.82
CA GLU A 96 6.91 11.17 -10.36
C GLU A 96 8.30 11.55 -9.86
N ARG A 97 8.83 12.66 -10.38
CA ARG A 97 10.12 13.23 -9.98
C ARG A 97 10.00 14.25 -8.85
N CYS A 98 8.78 14.55 -8.42
CA CYS A 98 8.55 15.37 -7.23
C CYS A 98 8.65 14.49 -5.99
N GLY A 99 9.12 15.05 -4.87
CA GLY A 99 9.15 14.31 -3.60
C GLY A 99 7.76 13.80 -3.20
N ARG A 100 7.71 12.78 -2.34
CA ARG A 100 6.47 12.08 -1.91
C ARG A 100 5.28 12.98 -1.57
N SER A 101 5.53 14.17 -1.05
CA SER A 101 4.50 15.16 -0.67
C SER A 101 3.84 15.88 -1.83
N ALA A 102 4.49 15.95 -3.00
CA ALA A 102 3.99 16.61 -4.20
C ALA A 102 3.65 15.63 -5.33
N GLN A 103 3.80 14.33 -5.07
CA GLN A 103 3.42 13.28 -6.01
C GLN A 103 1.90 13.03 -5.92
N GLY A 104 1.25 12.88 -7.08
CA GLY A 104 -0.19 12.67 -7.22
C GLY A 104 -0.67 11.32 -6.66
N GLU A 105 -1.77 10.80 -7.19
CA GLU A 105 -2.17 9.43 -6.87
C GLU A 105 -1.12 8.46 -7.41
N ILE A 106 -0.72 7.50 -6.58
CA ILE A 106 0.26 6.48 -6.93
C ILE A 106 -0.29 5.13 -6.49
N THR A 107 -0.11 4.11 -7.32
CA THR A 107 -0.29 2.72 -6.88
C THR A 107 1.06 2.02 -6.84
N ARG A 108 1.38 1.37 -5.73
CA ARG A 108 2.67 0.70 -5.48
C ARG A 108 2.46 -0.77 -5.18
N THR A 109 3.35 -1.60 -5.68
CA THR A 109 3.39 -3.02 -5.35
C THR A 109 4.47 -3.26 -4.31
N TRP A 110 4.08 -3.69 -3.13
CA TRP A 110 4.96 -4.01 -2.02
C TRP A 110 5.24 -5.51 -2.02
N ARG A 111 6.44 -5.88 -2.48
CA ARG A 111 6.91 -7.27 -2.56
C ARG A 111 7.50 -7.71 -1.22
N ILE A 112 6.77 -8.51 -0.46
CA ILE A 112 7.28 -9.21 0.72
C ILE A 112 7.89 -10.53 0.25
N ALA A 113 9.21 -10.65 0.40
CA ALA A 113 9.97 -11.81 -0.05
C ALA A 113 9.55 -13.08 0.70
N ALA A 114 9.61 -14.21 0.00
CA ALA A 114 9.39 -15.52 0.59
C ALA A 114 10.33 -15.74 1.78
N ASN A 115 9.79 -16.33 2.82
CA ASN A 115 10.56 -16.97 3.88
C ASN A 115 10.00 -18.38 4.07
N GLY A 116 10.65 -19.23 4.87
CA GLY A 116 10.26 -20.65 4.99
C GLY A 116 8.77 -20.90 5.29
N ASP A 117 8.06 -19.90 5.81
CA ASP A 117 6.66 -19.98 6.23
C ASP A 117 5.66 -19.46 5.18
N HIS A 118 6.09 -18.68 4.19
CA HIS A 118 5.21 -18.18 3.14
C HIS A 118 5.92 -17.91 1.81
N PRO A 119 5.26 -18.13 0.65
CA PRO A 119 5.82 -17.72 -0.64
C PRO A 119 5.81 -16.19 -0.77
N ASP A 120 6.55 -15.72 -1.76
CA ASP A 120 6.54 -14.33 -2.21
C ASP A 120 5.13 -13.77 -2.27
N MET A 121 4.97 -12.51 -1.87
CA MET A 121 3.69 -11.86 -1.78
C MET A 121 3.78 -10.43 -2.27
N ASP A 122 2.82 -10.06 -3.12
CA ASP A 122 2.72 -8.72 -3.67
C ASP A 122 1.44 -8.07 -3.16
N LEU A 123 1.58 -6.98 -2.41
CA LEU A 123 0.46 -6.16 -1.96
C LEU A 123 0.39 -4.89 -2.81
N VAL A 124 -0.75 -4.67 -3.47
CA VAL A 124 -0.98 -3.50 -4.32
C VAL A 124 -1.68 -2.43 -3.50
N ILE A 125 -1.00 -1.30 -3.27
CA ILE A 125 -1.44 -0.23 -2.38
C ILE A 125 -1.58 1.07 -3.18
N ARG A 126 -2.78 1.64 -3.18
CA ARG A 126 -3.08 2.98 -3.68
C ARG A 126 -2.83 4.01 -2.60
N GLU A 127 -2.17 5.09 -3.01
CA GLU A 127 -1.77 6.23 -2.20
C GLU A 127 -2.21 7.52 -2.88
N PRO A 128 -3.34 8.09 -2.43
CA PRO A 128 -3.82 9.37 -2.92
C PRO A 128 -2.80 10.51 -2.74
N PRO A 129 -2.99 11.64 -3.44
CA PRO A 129 -2.19 12.83 -3.22
C PRO A 129 -2.29 13.33 -1.77
N LEU A 130 -1.20 13.88 -1.23
CA LEU A 130 -1.23 14.64 0.02
C LEU A 130 -1.82 16.02 -0.27
N THR A 131 -3.08 16.25 0.11
CA THR A 131 -3.74 17.55 0.06
C THR A 131 -4.14 17.97 1.47
N GLY A 132 -3.62 19.10 1.97
CA GLY A 132 -3.94 19.60 3.31
C GLY A 132 -3.68 18.57 4.43
N ASP A 133 -4.72 18.24 5.20
CA ASP A 133 -4.67 17.43 6.43
C ASP A 133 -4.69 15.90 6.19
N THR A 134 -4.39 15.44 4.98
CA THR A 134 -4.61 14.04 4.55
C THR A 134 -3.41 13.11 4.78
N LEU A 135 -2.75 13.26 5.92
CA LEU A 135 -1.50 12.54 6.25
C LEU A 135 -1.64 11.01 6.19
N GLY A 136 -2.84 10.47 6.44
CA GLY A 136 -3.16 9.04 6.37
C GLY A 136 -3.16 8.43 4.95
N PHE A 137 -3.06 9.23 3.88
CA PHE A 137 -3.06 8.69 2.51
C PHE A 137 -1.69 8.16 2.02
N LYS A 138 -0.64 8.27 2.82
CA LYS A 138 0.69 7.75 2.45
C LYS A 138 1.12 6.57 3.30
N THR A 139 1.84 5.65 2.68
CA THR A 139 2.45 4.53 3.39
C THR A 139 3.73 4.95 4.10
N TRP A 140 3.74 4.75 5.42
CA TRP A 140 4.86 5.06 6.30
C TRP A 140 5.97 4.01 6.24
N GLY A 141 7.21 4.45 6.47
CA GLY A 141 8.38 3.57 6.44
C GLY A 141 8.35 2.51 7.54
N THR A 142 7.78 2.82 8.71
CA THR A 142 7.65 1.86 9.82
C THR A 142 6.63 0.77 9.55
N ALA A 143 5.49 1.08 8.91
CA ALA A 143 4.53 0.07 8.47
C ALA A 143 5.21 -0.98 7.59
N TRP A 144 6.05 -0.53 6.63
CA TRP A 144 6.85 -1.42 5.80
C TRP A 144 7.92 -2.18 6.60
N ALA A 145 8.67 -1.50 7.47
CA ALA A 145 9.72 -2.13 8.27
C ALA A 145 9.17 -3.22 9.22
N ILE A 146 7.97 -3.02 9.78
CA ILE A 146 7.26 -4.01 10.59
C ILE A 146 6.73 -5.13 9.69
N ALA A 147 6.16 -4.81 8.52
CA ALA A 147 5.65 -5.82 7.57
C ALA A 147 6.74 -6.84 7.18
N GLN A 148 7.98 -6.40 6.97
CA GLN A 148 9.12 -7.27 6.69
C GLN A 148 9.50 -8.20 7.86
N LYS A 149 9.05 -7.91 9.08
CA LYS A 149 9.34 -8.67 10.30
C LYS A 149 8.17 -9.53 10.77
N LEU A 150 7.03 -9.52 10.09
CA LEU A 150 5.80 -10.21 10.56
C LEU A 150 6.01 -11.71 10.78
N THR A 151 6.77 -12.40 9.94
CA THR A 151 7.09 -13.83 10.17
C THR A 151 7.92 -14.04 11.43
N TYR A 152 8.95 -13.22 11.65
CA TYR A 152 9.74 -13.26 12.88
C TYR A 152 8.86 -12.99 14.11
N LEU A 153 7.99 -11.99 14.05
CA LEU A 153 7.07 -11.66 15.13
C LEU A 153 6.09 -12.82 15.42
N LYS A 154 5.58 -13.49 14.38
CA LYS A 154 4.74 -14.68 14.52
C LYS A 154 5.47 -15.77 15.29
N THR A 155 6.66 -16.13 14.84
CA THR A 155 7.39 -17.29 15.36
C THR A 155 7.95 -17.06 16.76
N GLU A 156 8.47 -15.87 17.03
CA GLU A 156 9.20 -15.60 18.27
C GLU A 156 8.33 -15.00 19.38
N LEU A 157 7.30 -14.22 19.04
CA LEU A 157 6.50 -13.48 20.03
C LEU A 157 5.07 -14.00 20.13
N PHE A 158 4.45 -14.32 18.99
CA PHE A 158 3.01 -14.55 18.91
C PHE A 158 2.63 -15.99 18.56
N GLN A 159 3.54 -16.96 18.68
CA GLN A 159 3.29 -18.35 18.30
C GLN A 159 2.10 -18.98 19.07
N HIS A 160 1.92 -18.57 20.33
CA HIS A 160 0.81 -19.02 21.18
C HIS A 160 -0.55 -18.54 20.68
N LEU A 161 -0.59 -17.37 20.03
CA LEU A 161 -1.78 -16.71 19.51
C LEU A 161 -2.05 -17.09 18.04
N LEU A 162 -1.01 -17.02 17.21
CA LEU A 162 -1.07 -17.17 15.75
C LEU A 162 -0.78 -18.62 15.33
N ARG A 163 -1.83 -19.44 15.35
CA ARG A 163 -1.75 -20.87 14.98
C ARG A 163 -1.62 -21.09 13.47
N GLU A 164 -1.04 -22.22 13.09
CA GLU A 164 -0.95 -22.62 11.68
C GLU A 164 -2.32 -22.87 11.02
N PRO A 165 -2.48 -22.57 9.71
CA PRO A 165 -3.68 -22.90 8.97
C PRO A 165 -3.88 -24.42 8.89
N THR A 166 -5.13 -24.85 9.04
CA THR A 166 -5.50 -26.25 8.87
C THR A 166 -5.91 -26.48 7.42
N TYR A 167 -5.44 -27.56 6.82
CA TYR A 167 -5.74 -27.90 5.42
C TYR A 167 -6.69 -29.09 5.34
N VAL A 168 -7.62 -29.05 4.38
CA VAL A 168 -8.54 -30.14 4.06
C VAL A 168 -8.25 -30.63 2.65
N ASN A 169 -8.17 -31.95 2.49
CA ASN A 169 -7.97 -32.59 1.20
C ASN A 169 -9.30 -33.09 0.65
N PHE A 170 -9.61 -32.72 -0.59
CA PHE A 170 -10.75 -33.19 -1.34
C PHE A 170 -10.26 -34.03 -2.49
N THR A 171 -10.65 -35.30 -2.52
CA THR A 171 -10.36 -36.18 -3.67
C THR A 171 -11.61 -36.27 -4.53
N ASN A 172 -11.49 -35.91 -5.81
CA ASN A 172 -12.60 -36.03 -6.76
C ASN A 172 -12.78 -37.48 -7.23
N GLU A 173 -13.84 -37.72 -8.00
CA GLU A 173 -14.16 -39.04 -8.57
C GLU A 173 -13.09 -39.59 -9.52
N ASN A 174 -12.22 -38.73 -10.06
CA ASN A 174 -11.09 -39.10 -10.92
C ASN A 174 -9.81 -39.44 -10.12
N GLY A 175 -9.85 -39.34 -8.78
CA GLY A 175 -8.70 -39.56 -7.91
C GLY A 175 -7.76 -38.36 -7.77
N GLU A 176 -8.12 -37.20 -8.32
CA GLU A 176 -7.34 -35.96 -8.18
C GLU A 176 -7.61 -35.35 -6.79
N THR A 177 -6.53 -35.03 -6.07
CA THR A 177 -6.61 -34.43 -4.73
C THR A 177 -6.35 -32.94 -4.79
N PHE A 178 -7.29 -32.17 -4.25
CA PHE A 178 -7.22 -30.73 -4.09
C PHE A 178 -7.10 -30.40 -2.61
N THR A 179 -6.11 -29.60 -2.24
CA THR A 179 -5.94 -29.12 -0.88
C THR A 179 -6.52 -27.71 -0.78
N GLN A 180 -7.41 -27.50 0.18
CA GLN A 180 -7.96 -26.18 0.49
C GLN A 180 -7.70 -25.84 1.95
N ILE A 181 -7.46 -24.56 2.25
CA ILE A 181 -7.41 -24.09 3.64
C ILE A 181 -8.80 -24.24 4.23
N LYS A 182 -8.90 -24.96 5.37
CA LYS A 182 -10.10 -24.97 6.19
C LYS A 182 -10.26 -23.56 6.74
N ARG A 183 -11.27 -22.81 6.27
CA ARG A 183 -11.64 -21.58 6.96
C ARG A 183 -12.05 -21.98 8.38
N ARG A 184 -11.28 -21.55 9.38
CA ARG A 184 -11.70 -21.63 10.78
C ARG A 184 -12.97 -20.82 10.94
N ASP A 185 -13.84 -21.24 11.85
CA ASP A 185 -14.92 -20.39 12.31
C ASP A 185 -14.31 -19.07 12.81
N SER A 186 -14.97 -17.94 12.55
CA SER A 186 -14.47 -16.61 12.94
C SER A 186 -14.18 -16.51 14.45
N LEU A 187 -14.87 -17.32 15.26
CA LEU A 187 -14.68 -17.46 16.71
C LEU A 187 -13.36 -18.16 17.11
N GLU A 188 -12.65 -18.83 16.19
CA GLU A 188 -11.38 -19.54 16.46
C GLU A 188 -10.15 -18.84 15.86
N ARG A 189 -10.34 -17.64 15.30
CA ARG A 189 -9.26 -16.85 14.68
C ARG A 189 -8.90 -15.68 15.60
N PRO A 190 -7.61 -15.41 15.78
CA PRO A 190 -7.20 -14.29 16.60
C PRO A 190 -7.75 -13.00 16.02
N GLN A 191 -8.47 -12.23 16.83
CA GLN A 191 -9.01 -10.94 16.43
C GLN A 191 -7.92 -9.88 16.57
N ILE A 192 -7.51 -9.29 15.46
CA ILE A 192 -6.42 -8.31 15.41
C ILE A 192 -6.96 -6.96 14.96
N LEU A 193 -6.55 -5.90 15.65
CA LEU A 193 -6.89 -4.52 15.29
C LEU A 193 -5.63 -3.75 14.90
N GLU A 194 -5.67 -3.01 13.80
CA GLU A 194 -4.68 -1.99 13.48
C GLU A 194 -5.27 -0.59 13.73
N LEU A 195 -4.58 0.22 14.52
CA LEU A 195 -4.95 1.62 14.77
C LEU A 195 -4.14 2.55 13.85
N GLY A 196 -4.81 3.48 13.17
CA GLY A 196 -4.15 4.48 12.33
C GLY A 196 -3.45 3.83 11.14
N SER A 197 -4.21 3.02 10.40
CA SER A 197 -3.71 2.13 9.36
C SER A 197 -3.23 2.87 8.12
N GLY A 198 -3.71 4.10 7.91
CA GLY A 198 -3.46 4.90 6.72
C GLY A 198 -3.84 4.15 5.45
N THR A 199 -2.83 3.62 4.75
CA THR A 199 -3.02 2.84 3.52
C THR A 199 -3.38 1.37 3.77
N GLY A 200 -3.20 0.88 5.00
CA GLY A 200 -3.49 -0.50 5.41
C GLY A 200 -2.36 -1.50 5.15
N LEU A 201 -1.18 -1.06 4.70
CA LEU A 201 -0.09 -1.96 4.31
C LEU A 201 0.24 -3.01 5.39
N LEU A 202 0.38 -2.57 6.66
CA LEU A 202 0.80 -3.45 7.74
C LEU A 202 -0.31 -4.48 8.06
N GLY A 203 -1.56 -4.06 8.24
CA GLY A 203 -2.68 -4.96 8.50
C GLY A 203 -2.97 -5.94 7.36
N LEU A 204 -2.87 -5.50 6.10
CA LEU A 204 -2.99 -6.37 4.94
C LEU A 204 -1.88 -7.43 4.91
N ALA A 205 -0.64 -7.04 5.20
CA ALA A 205 0.47 -7.97 5.31
C ALA A 205 0.29 -8.94 6.47
N ALA A 206 -0.14 -8.46 7.63
CA ALA A 206 -0.41 -9.27 8.81
C ALA A 206 -1.51 -10.31 8.54
N ALA A 207 -2.64 -9.90 7.95
CA ALA A 207 -3.73 -10.81 7.59
C ALA A 207 -3.25 -11.95 6.70
N ALA A 208 -2.44 -11.64 5.69
CA ALA A 208 -1.93 -12.61 4.74
C ALA A 208 -0.83 -13.52 5.32
N ILE A 209 0.10 -13.00 6.11
CA ILE A 209 1.25 -13.75 6.65
C ILE A 209 0.85 -14.58 7.87
N TRP A 210 -0.02 -14.04 8.72
CA TRP A 210 -0.48 -14.71 9.94
C TRP A 210 -1.71 -15.58 9.73
N SER A 211 -2.31 -15.56 8.53
CA SER A 211 -3.58 -16.25 8.24
C SER A 211 -4.66 -15.88 9.27
N ALA A 212 -4.75 -14.59 9.59
CA ALA A 212 -5.56 -14.05 10.68
C ALA A 212 -6.60 -13.06 10.16
N ASP A 213 -7.58 -12.74 11.00
CA ASP A 213 -8.61 -11.74 10.72
C ASP A 213 -8.15 -10.40 11.32
N VAL A 214 -7.98 -9.40 10.47
CA VAL A 214 -7.48 -8.08 10.84
C VAL A 214 -8.51 -7.01 10.51
N ILE A 215 -8.86 -6.19 11.49
CA ILE A 215 -9.62 -4.96 11.27
C ILE A 215 -8.62 -3.81 11.19
N VAL A 216 -8.55 -3.16 10.02
CA VAL A 216 -7.69 -1.99 9.80
C VAL A 216 -8.51 -0.72 9.98
N THR A 217 -8.09 0.15 10.88
CA THR A 217 -8.88 1.34 11.24
C THR A 217 -8.15 2.65 11.03
N ASP A 218 -8.92 3.67 10.69
CA ASP A 218 -8.49 5.06 10.57
C ASP A 218 -9.74 5.98 10.58
N LEU A 219 -9.55 7.29 10.41
CA LEU A 219 -10.63 8.27 10.32
C LEU A 219 -11.51 8.06 9.08
N GLU A 220 -12.75 8.55 9.12
CA GLU A 220 -13.75 8.48 8.03
C GLU A 220 -13.16 8.87 6.66
N ILE A 221 -12.37 9.96 6.63
CA ILE A 221 -11.77 10.48 5.39
C ILE A 221 -10.81 9.49 4.71
N ILE A 222 -10.27 8.51 5.44
CA ILE A 222 -9.32 7.52 4.92
C ILE A 222 -10.03 6.26 4.38
N GLN A 223 -11.28 6.03 4.77
CA GLN A 223 -11.98 4.76 4.54
C GLN A 223 -12.16 4.39 3.07
N GLU A 224 -12.40 5.37 2.19
CA GLU A 224 -12.52 5.09 0.75
C GLU A 224 -11.24 4.44 0.22
N ASN A 225 -10.08 4.97 0.61
CA ASN A 225 -8.79 4.44 0.16
C ASN A 225 -8.41 3.14 0.87
N LEU A 226 -8.65 3.06 2.17
CA LEU A 226 -8.38 1.86 2.96
C LEU A 226 -9.23 0.69 2.47
N GLY A 227 -10.52 0.91 2.21
CA GLY A 227 -11.42 -0.09 1.65
C GLY A 227 -11.04 -0.51 0.23
N TYR A 228 -10.60 0.43 -0.63
CA TYR A 228 -10.04 0.08 -1.93
C TYR A 228 -8.82 -0.85 -1.78
N ASN A 229 -7.86 -0.52 -0.92
CA ASN A 229 -6.67 -1.34 -0.70
C ASN A 229 -7.00 -2.72 -0.11
N CYS A 230 -7.98 -2.82 0.80
CA CYS A 230 -8.48 -4.10 1.28
C CYS A 230 -9.05 -4.96 0.16
N PHE A 231 -9.91 -4.36 -0.67
CA PHE A 231 -10.53 -5.06 -1.80
C PHE A 231 -9.50 -5.54 -2.82
N GLN A 232 -8.53 -4.70 -3.20
CA GLN A 232 -7.49 -5.06 -4.17
C GLN A 232 -6.66 -6.27 -3.73
N ASN A 233 -6.44 -6.44 -2.42
CA ASN A 233 -5.59 -7.49 -1.86
C ASN A 233 -6.38 -8.68 -1.28
N MET A 234 -7.72 -8.67 -1.38
CA MET A 234 -8.57 -9.69 -0.77
C MET A 234 -8.23 -11.11 -1.25
N ASN A 235 -8.04 -11.28 -2.56
CA ASN A 235 -7.75 -12.60 -3.13
C ASN A 235 -6.46 -13.22 -2.55
N ILE A 236 -5.40 -12.43 -2.40
CA ILE A 236 -4.12 -12.95 -1.88
C ILE A 236 -4.21 -13.25 -0.38
N ILE A 237 -4.95 -12.44 0.38
CA ILE A 237 -5.21 -12.66 1.81
C ILE A 237 -6.05 -13.93 2.02
N GLU A 238 -7.18 -14.06 1.32
CA GLU A 238 -8.07 -15.21 1.46
C GLU A 238 -7.42 -16.52 1.00
N SER A 239 -6.60 -16.48 -0.06
CA SER A 239 -5.85 -17.66 -0.52
C SER A 239 -4.87 -18.20 0.52
N ARG A 240 -4.49 -17.36 1.50
CA ARG A 240 -3.63 -17.69 2.64
C ARG A 240 -4.42 -17.91 3.93
N GLY A 241 -5.74 -17.88 3.86
CA GLY A 241 -6.64 -18.16 4.98
C GLY A 241 -6.88 -16.99 5.92
N GLY A 242 -6.37 -15.79 5.63
CA GLY A 242 -6.64 -14.58 6.40
C GLY A 242 -7.91 -13.85 5.94
N TYR A 243 -8.22 -12.75 6.62
CA TYR A 243 -9.25 -11.80 6.24
C TYR A 243 -8.82 -10.38 6.68
N CYS A 244 -9.20 -9.37 5.91
CA CYS A 244 -8.94 -7.98 6.27
C CYS A 244 -10.15 -7.12 5.91
N ALA A 245 -10.60 -6.28 6.84
CA ALA A 245 -11.70 -5.35 6.62
C ALA A 245 -11.37 -3.95 7.18
N PRO A 246 -11.77 -2.89 6.48
CA PRO A 246 -11.67 -1.53 7.00
C PRO A 246 -12.75 -1.26 8.05
N GLY A 247 -12.48 -0.33 8.97
CA GLY A 247 -13.50 0.22 9.88
C GLY A 247 -13.15 1.62 10.35
N VAL A 248 -14.17 2.45 10.58
CA VAL A 248 -13.98 3.81 11.12
C VAL A 248 -13.64 3.74 12.60
N LEU A 249 -12.56 4.41 12.99
CA LEU A 249 -12.18 4.57 14.38
C LEU A 249 -11.52 5.93 14.62
N ASP A 250 -12.20 6.78 15.39
CA ASP A 250 -11.69 8.07 15.85
C ASP A 250 -11.24 7.94 17.31
N TRP A 251 -9.93 8.10 17.56
CA TRP A 251 -9.38 7.98 18.92
C TRP A 251 -9.91 9.04 19.89
N THR A 252 -10.50 10.13 19.40
CA THR A 252 -11.12 11.18 20.21
C THR A 252 -12.56 10.85 20.59
N ASP A 253 -13.20 9.90 19.89
CA ASP A 253 -14.59 9.52 20.08
C ASP A 253 -14.80 8.00 19.84
N LEU A 254 -14.33 7.21 20.82
CA LEU A 254 -14.40 5.75 20.77
C LEU A 254 -15.83 5.21 20.81
N GLU A 255 -16.78 5.95 21.41
CA GLU A 255 -18.17 5.50 21.58
C GLU A 255 -18.98 5.59 20.28
N ASN A 256 -18.64 6.52 19.39
CA ASN A 256 -19.32 6.72 18.10
C ASN A 256 -18.56 6.13 16.90
N SER A 257 -17.46 5.39 17.15
CA SER A 257 -16.73 4.68 16.11
C SER A 257 -17.49 3.43 15.62
N GLU A 258 -17.25 3.00 14.38
CA GLU A 258 -17.89 1.79 13.81
C GLU A 258 -17.40 0.50 14.49
N VAL A 259 -16.13 0.50 14.91
CA VAL A 259 -15.54 -0.61 15.66
C VAL A 259 -15.94 -0.48 17.13
N THR A 260 -16.86 -1.35 17.57
CA THR A 260 -17.40 -1.36 18.94
C THR A 260 -17.06 -2.65 19.66
N VAL A 261 -16.81 -2.56 20.97
CA VAL A 261 -16.65 -3.73 21.87
C VAL A 261 -17.64 -3.57 23.03
N ALA A 262 -18.52 -4.56 23.24
CA ALA A 262 -19.54 -4.47 24.30
C ALA A 262 -19.06 -5.10 25.61
N ASP A 263 -18.29 -6.20 25.52
CA ASP A 263 -17.64 -6.85 26.65
C ASP A 263 -16.18 -7.24 26.33
N ASN A 264 -15.52 -7.95 27.25
CA ASN A 264 -14.12 -8.36 27.08
C ASN A 264 -13.94 -9.48 26.04
N ASP A 265 -14.99 -10.23 25.72
CA ASP A 265 -14.93 -11.29 24.71
C ASP A 265 -15.00 -10.73 23.29
N ASP A 266 -15.57 -9.53 23.12
CA ASP A 266 -15.54 -8.77 21.86
C ASP A 266 -14.18 -8.08 21.58
N LYS A 267 -13.28 -8.04 22.56
CA LYS A 267 -12.00 -7.33 22.45
C LYS A 267 -10.95 -8.10 21.66
N PHE A 268 -9.99 -7.35 21.14
CA PHE A 268 -8.92 -7.85 20.28
C PHE A 268 -7.78 -8.47 21.10
N GLU A 269 -7.25 -9.60 20.65
CA GLU A 269 -6.14 -10.29 21.29
C GLU A 269 -4.78 -9.65 20.94
N LEU A 270 -4.73 -8.91 19.81
CA LEU A 270 -3.55 -8.18 19.39
C LEU A 270 -3.95 -6.84 18.78
N ILE A 271 -3.24 -5.77 19.18
CA ILE A 271 -3.35 -4.44 18.57
C ILE A 271 -2.01 -4.06 17.95
N MET A 272 -2.04 -3.67 16.68
CA MET A 272 -0.90 -3.15 15.93
C MET A 272 -1.05 -1.64 15.75
N VAL A 273 0.08 -0.93 15.79
CA VAL A 273 0.14 0.51 15.54
C VAL A 273 1.48 0.84 14.90
N SER A 274 1.49 1.57 13.78
CA SER A 274 2.71 2.05 13.13
C SER A 274 2.72 3.58 12.99
N ASP A 275 3.74 4.23 13.56
CA ASP A 275 3.92 5.70 13.56
C ASP A 275 2.70 6.54 13.99
N PRO A 276 2.02 6.29 15.12
CA PRO A 276 0.79 7.03 15.43
C PRO A 276 1.00 8.48 15.93
N LEU A 277 2.24 8.93 16.12
CA LEU A 277 2.57 10.12 16.93
C LEU A 277 2.90 11.34 16.05
N TYR A 278 1.87 12.14 15.73
CA TYR A 278 2.01 13.36 14.92
C TYR A 278 1.64 14.64 15.69
N ASP A 279 0.87 14.52 16.77
CA ASP A 279 0.49 15.63 17.66
C ASP A 279 0.75 15.29 19.13
N SER A 280 0.89 16.33 19.95
CA SER A 280 1.05 16.25 21.41
C SER A 280 -0.04 15.46 22.14
N HIS A 281 -1.25 15.36 21.59
CA HIS A 281 -2.36 14.60 22.19
C HIS A 281 -2.37 13.12 21.78
N HIS A 282 -1.76 12.75 20.65
CA HIS A 282 -1.80 11.38 20.12
C HIS A 282 -1.30 10.30 21.10
N PRO A 283 -0.22 10.51 21.90
CA PRO A 283 0.21 9.50 22.86
C PRO A 283 -0.88 9.08 23.85
N ALA A 284 -1.66 10.04 24.36
CA ALA A 284 -2.73 9.75 25.32
C ALA A 284 -3.92 9.08 24.63
N LEU A 285 -4.29 9.54 23.44
CA LEU A 285 -5.40 9.00 22.65
C LEU A 285 -5.15 7.54 22.24
N VAL A 286 -3.97 7.23 21.70
CA VAL A 286 -3.59 5.86 21.32
C VAL A 286 -3.57 4.94 22.54
N ALA A 287 -3.00 5.40 23.66
CA ALA A 287 -2.99 4.61 24.89
C ALA A 287 -4.41 4.36 25.43
N ASN A 288 -5.34 5.30 25.25
CA ASN A 288 -6.75 5.12 25.61
C ASN A 288 -7.44 4.10 24.70
N ALA A 289 -7.26 4.24 23.38
CA ALA A 289 -7.79 3.30 22.39
C ALA A 289 -7.30 1.86 22.65
N ILE A 290 -5.99 1.67 22.90
CA ILE A 290 -5.43 0.36 23.23
C ILE A 290 -6.13 -0.23 24.47
N ARG A 291 -6.26 0.53 25.57
CA ARG A 291 -6.94 0.04 26.79
C ARG A 291 -8.41 -0.28 26.55
N HIS A 292 -9.07 0.46 25.68
CA HIS A 292 -10.46 0.23 25.33
C HIS A 292 -10.63 -1.10 24.58
N PHE A 293 -9.80 -1.34 23.55
CA PHE A 293 -9.98 -2.44 22.61
C PHE A 293 -9.18 -3.72 22.91
N ILE A 294 -8.14 -3.69 23.75
CA ILE A 294 -7.32 -4.88 24.05
C ILE A 294 -8.05 -5.81 25.02
N LYS A 295 -8.09 -7.10 24.68
CA LYS A 295 -8.58 -8.15 25.58
C LYS A 295 -7.65 -8.25 26.77
N VAL A 296 -8.23 -8.28 27.97
CA VAL A 296 -7.48 -8.47 29.21
C VAL A 296 -7.79 -9.85 29.74
N ASP A 297 -6.79 -10.73 29.81
CA ASP A 297 -6.94 -12.00 30.51
C ASP A 297 -7.03 -11.73 32.01
N GLU A 298 -8.04 -12.31 32.68
CA GLU A 298 -8.23 -12.14 34.13
C GLU A 298 -7.03 -12.63 34.95
N ASP A 299 -6.16 -13.46 34.35
CA ASP A 299 -4.95 -14.02 34.96
C ASP A 299 -3.64 -13.26 34.66
N GLU A 300 -3.60 -12.37 33.66
CA GLU A 300 -2.39 -11.61 33.30
C GLU A 300 -2.59 -10.11 33.46
N LYS A 301 -2.14 -9.59 34.60
CA LYS A 301 -1.91 -8.15 34.79
C LYS A 301 -0.80 -7.66 33.85
N GLY A 302 -1.18 -7.29 32.62
CA GLY A 302 -0.62 -6.21 31.81
C GLY A 302 0.82 -6.37 31.34
N THR A 303 1.01 -7.02 30.19
CA THR A 303 2.25 -6.90 29.41
C THR A 303 2.07 -5.84 28.31
N PHE A 304 2.54 -4.61 28.56
CA PHE A 304 2.60 -3.54 27.55
C PHE A 304 3.94 -3.61 26.81
N PHE A 305 3.93 -3.84 25.49
CA PHE A 305 5.11 -3.68 24.65
C PHE A 305 5.17 -2.24 24.09
N ASN A 306 6.21 -1.50 24.48
CA ASN A 306 6.57 -0.19 23.92
C ASN A 306 7.81 -0.35 23.03
N SER A 307 7.96 0.48 21.98
CA SER A 307 9.02 0.43 20.96
C SER A 307 10.46 0.68 21.47
N ALA A 308 10.66 0.81 22.77
CA ALA A 308 11.96 1.01 23.40
C ALA A 308 12.81 -0.28 23.52
N THR A 309 12.25 -1.47 23.27
CA THR A 309 12.96 -2.74 23.52
C THR A 309 13.82 -3.24 22.34
N LEU A 310 13.86 -2.52 21.21
CA LEU A 310 14.64 -2.93 20.02
C LEU A 310 16.07 -2.33 19.92
N GLN A 311 16.61 -1.76 21.01
CA GLN A 311 18.00 -1.26 21.05
C GLN A 311 18.95 -2.03 21.99
N ALA A 312 18.56 -3.22 22.46
CA ALA A 312 19.49 -4.09 23.18
C ALA A 312 19.34 -5.54 22.72
N GLY A 313 20.08 -5.89 21.67
CA GLY A 313 20.21 -7.23 21.12
C GLY A 313 21.18 -7.24 19.97
#